data_AF-A0A0D6AJ36-F1
#
_entry.id   AF-A0A0D6AJ36-F1
#
_cell.length_a   1.000
_cell.length_b   1.000
_cell.length_c   1.000
_cell.angle_alpha   90.00
_cell.angle_beta   90.00
_cell.angle_gamma   90.00
#
_symmetry.space_group_name_H-M   'P 1'
#
loop_
_entity.id
_entity.type
_entity.pdbx_description
1 polymer ?
#
loop_
_entity_poly.entity_id
_entity_poly.type
_entity_poly.pdbx_seq_one_letter_code
_entity_poly.pdbx_strand_id
1 'polypeptide(L)'
;MNDKLIHNEQLNNKIDLSKEKIAKTQKDVLYEKINDLVERRNEIAHGSIRLDNILSISELEPYIDFLEIYCQAILEVLNSEFIKQECIYNYQKIEKVIDVFDNSILCFKIEKYHAKVSDILIIENQEEQFYKKPILLIQLNNQLYPELKISEKINIAIKI
;
A
#
# COMPACT_ATOMS: atom_id res chain seq x y z
N MET A 1 -12.45 4.04 -0.57
CA MET A 1 -11.81 3.07 -1.48
C MET A 1 -11.48 3.74 -2.81
N ASN A 2 -12.48 4.23 -3.55
CA ASN A 2 -12.27 4.89 -4.85
C ASN A 2 -11.39 6.13 -4.79
N ASP A 3 -11.57 6.97 -3.77
CA ASP A 3 -10.73 8.17 -3.59
C ASP A 3 -9.25 7.84 -3.33
N LYS A 4 -8.96 6.62 -2.83
CA LYS A 4 -7.59 6.14 -2.58
C LYS A 4 -6.99 5.46 -3.82
N LEU A 5 -7.82 4.78 -4.62
CA LEU A 5 -7.42 4.24 -5.93
C LEU A 5 -6.95 5.33 -6.89
N ILE A 6 -7.53 6.53 -6.78
CA ILE A 6 -7.17 7.71 -7.56
C ILE A 6 -5.71 8.15 -7.37
N HIS A 7 -5.10 7.83 -6.23
CA HIS A 7 -3.74 8.27 -5.87
C HIS A 7 -2.66 7.23 -6.23
N ASN A 8 -3.03 6.11 -6.88
CA ASN A 8 -2.11 5.03 -7.21
C ASN A 8 -1.28 5.33 -8.48
N GLU A 9 0.04 5.45 -8.35
CA GLU A 9 0.92 5.83 -9.47
C GLU A 9 0.98 4.82 -10.62
N GLN A 10 0.87 3.51 -10.33
CA GLN A 10 0.92 2.47 -11.36
C GLN A 10 -0.35 2.48 -12.22
N LEU A 11 -1.50 2.70 -11.59
CA LEU A 11 -2.78 2.90 -12.26
C LEU A 11 -2.79 4.18 -13.11
N ASN A 12 -2.08 5.23 -12.67
CA ASN A 12 -1.97 6.50 -13.38
C ASN A 12 -1.06 6.45 -14.64
N ASN A 13 -0.15 5.47 -14.75
CA ASN A 13 0.84 5.43 -15.83
C ASN A 13 0.42 4.56 -17.03
N LYS A 14 -0.44 3.54 -16.84
CA LYS A 14 -0.90 2.65 -17.93
C LYS A 14 -2.20 3.11 -18.59
N ILE A 15 -2.97 3.97 -17.91
CA ILE A 15 -4.08 4.71 -18.49
C ILE A 15 -3.48 6.08 -18.85
N ASP A 16 -3.75 6.63 -20.03
CA ASP A 16 -3.22 7.94 -20.52
C ASP A 16 -3.85 9.14 -19.76
N LEU A 17 -3.90 9.01 -18.44
CA LEU A 17 -4.56 9.87 -17.48
C LEU A 17 -3.51 10.29 -16.44
N SER A 18 -2.73 11.31 -16.79
CA SER A 18 -1.90 12.11 -15.86
C SER A 18 -2.58 12.24 -14.48
N LYS A 19 -1.80 12.26 -13.38
CA LYS A 19 -2.30 12.44 -11.98
C LYS A 19 -3.44 13.47 -11.82
N GLU A 20 -3.45 14.53 -12.64
CA GLU A 20 -4.50 15.57 -12.67
C GLU A 20 -5.85 15.15 -13.26
N LYS A 21 -5.88 14.10 -14.10
CA LYS A 21 -7.09 13.56 -14.73
C LYS A 21 -7.80 12.57 -13.82
N ILE A 22 -7.11 11.64 -13.15
CA ILE A 22 -7.78 10.60 -12.34
C ILE A 22 -8.50 11.17 -11.11
N ALA A 23 -7.97 12.23 -10.50
CA ALA A 23 -8.67 12.99 -9.45
C ALA A 23 -9.91 13.75 -9.97
N LYS A 24 -10.04 13.91 -11.29
CA LYS A 24 -11.17 14.54 -11.98
C LYS A 24 -11.99 13.56 -12.84
N THR A 25 -11.56 12.30 -12.98
CA THR A 25 -12.22 11.30 -13.80
C THR A 25 -13.45 10.83 -13.02
N GLN A 26 -14.63 11.11 -13.59
CA GLN A 26 -15.90 10.66 -13.02
C GLN A 26 -15.85 9.15 -12.79
N LYS A 27 -16.39 8.69 -11.66
CA LYS A 27 -16.47 7.27 -11.26
C LYS A 27 -16.93 6.37 -12.40
N ASP A 28 -17.81 6.89 -13.26
CA ASP A 28 -18.36 6.18 -14.41
C ASP A 28 -17.28 5.68 -15.37
N VAL A 29 -16.26 6.49 -15.67
CA VAL A 29 -15.17 6.12 -16.59
C VAL A 29 -14.21 5.08 -15.98
N LEU A 30 -14.04 5.06 -14.66
CA LEU A 30 -13.20 4.06 -13.98
C LEU A 30 -13.83 2.66 -14.05
N TYR A 31 -15.16 2.59 -13.99
CA TYR A 31 -15.91 1.34 -14.03
C TYR A 31 -16.39 0.95 -15.42
N GLU A 32 -16.31 1.83 -16.42
CA GLU A 32 -16.75 1.56 -17.79
C GLU A 32 -16.20 0.25 -18.35
N LYS A 33 -14.90 -0.02 -18.19
CA LYS A 33 -14.29 -1.29 -18.66
C LYS A 33 -14.81 -2.52 -17.91
N ILE A 34 -15.12 -2.40 -16.62
CA ILE A 34 -15.67 -3.50 -15.82
C ILE A 34 -17.13 -3.72 -16.19
N ASN A 35 -17.90 -2.65 -16.33
CA ASN A 35 -19.31 -2.69 -16.71
C ASN A 35 -19.46 -3.31 -18.11
N ASP A 36 -18.63 -2.91 -19.07
CA ASP A 36 -18.62 -3.48 -20.42
C ASP A 36 -18.34 -5.00 -20.40
N LEU A 37 -17.39 -5.48 -19.57
CA LEU A 37 -17.18 -6.93 -19.39
C LEU A 37 -18.39 -7.63 -18.77
N VAL A 38 -19.02 -7.02 -17.76
CA VAL A 38 -20.18 -7.57 -17.06
C VAL A 38 -21.40 -7.67 -18.00
N GLU A 39 -21.62 -6.66 -18.83
CA GLU A 39 -22.67 -6.58 -19.85
C GLU A 39 -22.44 -7.64 -20.93
N ARG A 40 -21.24 -7.71 -21.52
CA ARG A 40 -20.89 -8.76 -22.49
C ARG A 40 -21.08 -10.17 -21.93
N ARG A 41 -20.67 -10.42 -20.68
CA ARG A 41 -20.91 -11.71 -20.02
C ARG A 41 -22.41 -12.01 -19.84
N ASN A 42 -23.23 -11.00 -19.56
CA ASN A 42 -24.69 -11.17 -19.51
C ASN A 42 -25.25 -11.53 -20.89
N GLU A 43 -24.84 -10.83 -21.95
CA GLU A 43 -25.30 -11.10 -23.31
C GLU A 43 -24.95 -12.53 -23.77
N ILE A 44 -23.75 -13.02 -23.41
CA ILE A 44 -23.35 -14.40 -23.67
C ILE A 44 -24.24 -15.38 -22.91
N ALA A 45 -24.42 -15.16 -21.61
CA ALA A 45 -25.23 -16.03 -20.76
C ALA A 45 -26.70 -16.10 -21.18
N HIS A 46 -27.25 -14.98 -21.69
CA HIS A 46 -28.61 -14.91 -22.19
C HIS A 46 -28.74 -15.33 -23.67
N GLY A 47 -27.64 -15.68 -24.34
CA GLY A 47 -27.65 -16.08 -25.75
C GLY A 47 -28.06 -14.95 -26.71
N SER A 48 -28.00 -13.70 -26.27
CA SER A 48 -28.38 -12.52 -27.05
C SER A 48 -27.20 -11.87 -27.75
N ILE A 49 -25.99 -12.42 -27.62
CA ILE A 49 -24.79 -11.82 -28.20
C ILE A 49 -24.78 -11.97 -29.71
N ARG A 50 -24.42 -10.89 -30.40
CA ARG A 50 -24.15 -10.92 -31.84
C ARG A 50 -22.70 -11.35 -32.08
N LEU A 51 -22.40 -12.04 -33.19
CA LEU A 51 -21.06 -12.57 -33.49
C LEU A 51 -19.97 -11.49 -33.54
N ASP A 52 -20.34 -10.26 -33.89
CA ASP A 52 -19.53 -9.04 -33.89
C ASP A 52 -19.22 -8.46 -32.50
N ASN A 53 -19.94 -8.91 -31.45
CA ASN A 53 -19.70 -8.50 -30.06
C ASN A 53 -18.79 -9.47 -29.29
N ILE A 54 -18.40 -10.60 -29.89
CA ILE A 54 -17.44 -11.54 -29.31
C ILE A 54 -16.04 -10.97 -29.48
N LEU A 55 -15.39 -10.62 -28.36
CA LEU A 55 -14.03 -10.09 -28.36
C LEU A 55 -13.05 -11.10 -28.95
N SER A 56 -12.23 -10.65 -29.89
CA SER A 56 -11.04 -11.37 -30.32
C SER A 56 -9.99 -11.40 -29.21
N ILE A 57 -9.00 -12.30 -29.33
CA ILE A 57 -7.89 -12.40 -28.37
C ILE A 57 -7.17 -11.05 -28.22
N SER A 58 -6.91 -10.35 -29.32
CA SER A 58 -6.25 -9.04 -29.31
C SER A 58 -7.08 -7.94 -28.63
N GLU A 59 -8.40 -8.04 -28.66
CA GLU A 59 -9.27 -7.07 -27.99
C GLU A 59 -9.44 -7.39 -26.50
N LEU A 60 -9.13 -8.62 -26.07
CA LEU A 60 -9.18 -9.05 -24.67
C LEU A 60 -7.94 -8.60 -23.88
N GLU A 61 -6.77 -8.53 -24.51
CA GLU A 61 -5.50 -8.13 -23.88
C GLU A 61 -5.60 -6.82 -23.07
N PRO A 62 -6.18 -5.72 -23.61
CA PRO A 62 -6.32 -4.47 -22.84
C PRO A 62 -7.22 -4.58 -21.60
N TYR A 63 -8.17 -5.53 -21.58
CA TYR A 63 -9.00 -5.78 -20.40
C TYR A 63 -8.23 -6.55 -19.34
N ILE A 64 -7.41 -7.53 -19.75
CA ILE A 64 -6.55 -8.29 -18.83
C ILE A 64 -5.55 -7.33 -18.17
N ASP A 65 -4.88 -6.50 -18.98
CA ASP A 65 -3.95 -5.48 -18.49
C ASP A 65 -4.63 -4.55 -17.48
N PHE A 66 -5.81 -4.04 -17.82
CA PHE A 66 -6.57 -3.18 -16.93
C PHE A 66 -6.94 -3.87 -15.61
N LEU A 67 -7.44 -5.11 -15.68
CA LEU A 67 -7.84 -5.87 -14.50
C LEU A 67 -6.68 -6.15 -13.56
N GLU A 68 -5.50 -6.46 -14.08
CA GLU A 68 -4.30 -6.67 -13.28
C GLU A 68 -3.95 -5.44 -12.45
N ILE A 69 -3.90 -4.27 -13.09
CA ILE A 69 -3.56 -3.00 -12.44
C ILE A 69 -4.66 -2.59 -11.46
N TYR A 70 -5.92 -2.79 -11.84
CA TYR A 70 -7.06 -2.48 -11.00
C TYR A 70 -7.06 -3.33 -9.71
N CYS A 71 -6.84 -4.64 -9.84
CA CYS A 71 -6.70 -5.55 -8.71
C CYS A 71 -5.50 -5.17 -7.83
N GLN A 72 -4.36 -4.83 -8.43
CA GLN A 72 -3.17 -4.38 -7.71
C GLN A 72 -3.45 -3.11 -6.90
N ALA A 73 -4.10 -2.12 -7.50
CA ALA A 73 -4.46 -0.88 -6.81
C ALA A 73 -5.45 -1.11 -5.67
N ILE A 74 -6.45 -2.00 -5.85
CA ILE A 74 -7.36 -2.41 -4.77
C ILE A 74 -6.56 -3.03 -3.63
N LEU A 75 -5.67 -3.98 -3.95
CA LEU A 75 -4.87 -4.67 -2.95
C LEU A 75 -3.99 -3.69 -2.16
N GLU A 76 -3.35 -2.74 -2.83
CA GLU A 76 -2.53 -1.71 -2.19
C GLU A 76 -3.33 -0.82 -1.24
N VAL A 77 -4.51 -0.37 -1.67
CA VAL A 77 -5.41 0.43 -0.82
C VAL A 77 -5.87 -0.39 0.40
N LEU A 78 -6.30 -1.64 0.18
CA LEU A 78 -6.73 -2.52 1.27
C LEU A 78 -5.59 -2.81 2.24
N ASN A 79 -4.38 -3.07 1.75
CA ASN A 79 -3.21 -3.28 2.58
C ASN A 79 -2.87 -2.04 3.39
N SER A 80 -2.88 -0.85 2.79
CA SER A 80 -2.63 0.40 3.51
C SER A 80 -3.64 0.61 4.65
N GLU A 81 -4.94 0.43 4.37
CA GLU A 81 -5.98 0.54 5.40
C GLU A 81 -5.83 -0.52 6.49
N PHE A 82 -5.52 -1.75 6.11
CA PHE A 82 -5.28 -2.83 7.05
C PHE A 82 -4.11 -2.49 7.99
N ILE A 83 -2.97 -2.07 7.43
CA ILE A 83 -1.80 -1.67 8.21
C ILE A 83 -2.13 -0.51 9.15
N LYS A 84 -2.86 0.50 8.67
CA LYS A 84 -3.30 1.64 9.49
C LYS A 84 -4.12 1.21 10.70
N GLN A 85 -5.06 0.29 10.52
CA GLN A 85 -5.84 -0.26 11.64
C GLN A 85 -4.95 -1.07 12.58
N GLU A 86 -4.07 -1.91 12.03
CA GLU A 86 -3.14 -2.71 12.82
C GLU A 86 -2.24 -1.84 13.69
N CYS A 87 -1.70 -0.73 13.17
CA CYS A 87 -0.90 0.25 13.90
C CYS A 87 -1.62 0.80 15.13
N ILE A 88 -2.92 1.05 15.03
CA ILE A 88 -3.72 1.65 16.11
C ILE A 88 -3.93 0.66 17.25
N TYR A 89 -4.15 -0.62 16.94
CA TYR A 89 -4.58 -1.62 17.93
C TYR A 89 -3.46 -2.53 18.44
N ASN A 90 -2.42 -2.79 17.63
CA ASN A 90 -1.44 -3.84 17.91
C ASN A 90 -0.01 -3.32 18.14
N TYR A 91 0.27 -2.04 17.88
CA TYR A 91 1.62 -1.48 17.98
C TYR A 91 1.70 -0.32 18.96
N GLN A 92 2.89 -0.17 19.57
CA GLN A 92 3.19 1.01 20.36
C GLN A 92 3.66 2.14 19.44
N LYS A 93 2.97 3.28 19.52
CA LYS A 93 3.33 4.48 18.75
C LYS A 93 4.65 5.07 19.25
N ILE A 94 5.57 5.33 18.33
CA ILE A 94 6.75 6.15 18.57
C ILE A 94 6.34 7.62 18.43
N GLU A 95 6.46 8.40 19.51
CA GLU A 95 6.00 9.80 19.51
C GLU A 95 6.84 10.70 18.60
N LYS A 96 8.15 10.46 18.55
CA LYS A 96 9.08 11.31 17.82
C LYS A 96 10.31 10.54 17.36
N VAL A 97 10.55 10.60 16.05
CA VAL A 97 11.85 10.30 15.44
C VAL A 97 12.76 11.51 15.66
N ILE A 98 13.93 11.26 16.24
CA ILE A 98 14.94 12.27 16.55
C ILE A 98 15.78 12.54 15.32
N ASP A 99 16.24 11.49 14.65
CA ASP A 99 17.11 11.59 13.48
C ASP A 99 17.04 10.31 12.63
N VAL A 100 17.46 10.41 11.37
CA VAL A 100 17.53 9.30 10.42
C VAL A 100 18.90 9.30 9.74
N PHE A 101 19.67 8.24 9.92
CA PHE A 101 20.99 8.08 9.29
C PHE A 101 20.94 7.04 8.18
N ASP A 102 21.66 7.31 7.08
CA ASP A 102 21.83 6.38 5.94
C ASP A 102 20.51 5.81 5.39
N ASN A 103 19.42 6.59 5.54
CA ASN A 103 18.05 6.23 5.17
C ASN A 103 17.54 4.87 5.71
N SER A 104 18.22 4.30 6.71
CA SER A 104 17.98 2.94 7.21
C SER A 104 18.16 2.81 8.73
N ILE A 105 18.70 3.83 9.39
CA ILE A 105 18.88 3.86 10.84
C ILE A 105 17.97 4.94 11.41
N LEU A 106 17.01 4.52 12.22
CA LEU A 106 16.04 5.39 12.88
C LEU A 106 16.43 5.59 14.33
N CYS A 107 16.65 6.83 14.73
CA CYS A 107 16.88 7.22 16.11
C CYS A 107 15.61 7.80 16.69
N PHE A 108 15.08 7.21 17.76
CA PHE A 108 13.84 7.67 18.37
C PHE A 108 13.80 7.41 19.86
N LYS A 109 12.82 8.04 20.52
CA LYS A 109 12.59 7.90 21.95
C LYS A 109 11.43 6.95 22.21
N ILE A 110 11.63 5.98 23.09
CA ILE A 110 10.60 5.00 23.48
C ILE A 110 10.69 4.70 24.99
N GLU A 111 9.58 4.26 25.58
CA GLU A 111 9.49 3.85 26.98
C GLU A 111 8.64 2.59 27.13
N LYS A 112 8.85 1.84 28.22
CA LYS A 112 8.01 0.69 28.61
C LYS A 112 7.80 -0.32 27.48
N TYR A 113 8.85 -0.59 26.72
CA TYR A 113 8.81 -1.49 25.56
C TYR A 113 9.91 -2.55 25.66
N HIS A 114 9.71 -3.65 24.96
CA HIS A 114 10.69 -4.71 24.85
C HIS A 114 11.00 -4.91 23.38
N ALA A 115 12.12 -4.34 22.93
CA ALA A 115 12.52 -4.38 21.53
C ALA A 115 13.41 -5.60 21.28
N LYS A 116 13.13 -6.33 20.19
CA LYS A 116 13.92 -7.48 19.77
C LYS A 116 14.24 -7.39 18.28
N VAL A 117 15.42 -7.89 17.90
CA VAL A 117 15.75 -8.08 16.48
C VAL A 117 14.72 -9.01 15.84
N SER A 118 14.29 -8.67 14.63
CA SER A 118 13.17 -9.24 13.86
C SER A 118 11.77 -8.78 14.27
N ASP A 119 11.60 -7.97 15.32
CA ASP A 119 10.32 -7.30 15.55
C ASP A 119 9.98 -6.40 14.36
N ILE A 120 8.69 -6.16 14.14
CA ILE A 120 8.22 -5.36 13.02
C ILE A 120 8.14 -3.88 13.43
N LEU A 121 8.81 -3.03 12.65
CA LEU A 121 8.61 -1.60 12.67
C LEU A 121 7.67 -1.20 11.52
N ILE A 122 6.68 -0.37 11.84
CA ILE A 122 5.79 0.24 10.85
C ILE A 122 6.14 1.72 10.72
N ILE A 123 6.35 2.16 9.49
CA ILE A 123 6.76 3.52 9.15
C ILE A 123 5.71 4.11 8.24
N GLU A 124 5.19 5.26 8.62
CA GLU A 124 4.34 6.11 7.77
C GLU A 124 5.22 7.21 7.18
N ASN A 125 5.29 7.29 5.84
CA ASN A 125 6.00 8.39 5.17
C ASN A 125 5.13 9.66 5.09
N GLN A 126 5.67 10.72 4.50
CA GLN A 126 4.95 12.00 4.33
C GLN A 126 3.75 11.92 3.38
N GLU A 127 3.69 10.87 2.55
CA GLU A 127 2.61 10.61 1.59
C GLU A 127 1.54 9.66 2.17
N GLU A 128 1.52 9.45 3.49
CA GLU A 128 0.61 8.53 4.19
C GLU A 128 0.72 7.06 3.73
N GLN A 129 1.87 6.68 3.18
CA GLN A 129 2.16 5.29 2.81
C GLN A 129 2.82 4.57 3.98
N PHE A 130 2.32 3.37 4.26
CA PHE A 130 2.82 2.52 5.33
C PHE A 130 3.80 1.46 4.82
N TYR A 131 4.94 1.34 5.48
CA TYR A 131 5.94 0.31 5.24
C TYR A 131 6.15 -0.51 6.49
N LYS A 132 6.20 -1.84 6.32
CA LYS A 132 6.60 -2.77 7.38
C LYS A 132 8.01 -3.26 7.11
N LYS A 133 8.89 -3.11 8.09
CA LYS A 133 10.26 -3.61 8.01
C LYS A 133 10.64 -4.32 9.31
N PRO A 134 11.35 -5.46 9.22
CA PRO A 134 11.91 -6.09 10.41
C PRO A 134 13.05 -5.24 10.96
N ILE A 135 13.19 -5.24 12.27
CA ILE A 135 14.33 -4.65 12.96
C ILE A 135 15.55 -5.55 12.73
N LEU A 136 16.59 -5.02 12.09
CA LEU A 136 17.82 -5.75 11.81
C LEU A 136 18.82 -5.63 12.96
N LEU A 137 18.95 -4.43 13.54
CA LEU A 137 19.88 -4.14 14.63
C LEU A 137 19.27 -3.16 15.61
N ILE A 138 19.56 -3.35 16.89
CA ILE A 138 19.21 -2.40 17.96
C ILE A 138 20.52 -1.91 18.59
N GLN A 139 20.66 -0.60 18.72
CA GLN A 139 21.82 0.05 19.32
C GLN A 139 21.38 1.01 20.43
N LEU A 140 22.09 0.95 21.55
CA LEU A 140 21.99 1.89 22.66
C LEU A 140 23.40 2.23 23.14
N ASN A 141 23.73 3.52 23.26
CA ASN A 141 25.04 4.00 23.73
C ASN A 141 26.24 3.34 23.04
N ASN A 142 26.20 3.22 21.70
CA ASN A 142 27.23 2.57 20.86
C ASN A 142 27.44 1.07 21.10
N GLN A 143 26.51 0.41 21.79
CA GLN A 143 26.51 -1.04 21.97
C GLN A 143 25.31 -1.66 21.27
N LEU A 144 25.54 -2.77 20.56
CA LEU A 144 24.51 -3.54 19.89
C LEU A 144 23.84 -4.52 20.86
N TYR A 145 22.53 -4.65 20.72
CA TYR A 145 21.72 -5.56 21.52
C TYR A 145 20.85 -6.43 20.60
N PRO A 146 20.82 -7.76 20.79
CA PRO A 146 19.84 -8.61 20.10
C PRO A 146 18.42 -8.37 20.63
N GLU A 147 18.32 -7.89 21.87
CA GLU A 147 17.09 -7.66 22.60
C GLU A 147 17.34 -6.63 23.70
N LEU A 148 16.40 -5.70 23.89
CA LEU A 148 16.53 -4.58 24.81
C LEU A 148 15.20 -4.35 25.55
N LYS A 149 15.22 -4.52 26.87
CA LYS A 149 14.09 -4.22 27.74
C LYS A 149 14.18 -2.78 28.25
N ILE A 150 13.16 -1.99 27.95
CA ILE A 150 13.12 -0.55 28.19
C ILE A 150 12.04 -0.26 29.23
N SER A 151 12.45 0.12 30.45
CA SER A 151 11.52 0.52 31.52
C SER A 151 11.25 2.02 31.54
N GLU A 152 12.24 2.83 31.18
CA GLU A 152 12.21 4.29 31.23
C GLU A 152 12.34 4.88 29.83
N LYS A 153 12.08 6.19 29.70
CA LYS A 153 12.09 6.89 28.43
C LYS A 153 13.52 7.13 27.94
N ILE A 154 14.01 6.29 27.02
CA ILE A 154 15.38 6.34 26.49
C ILE A 154 15.40 6.55 24.98
N ASN A 155 16.55 7.02 24.47
CA ASN A 155 16.81 7.10 23.04
C ASN A 155 17.49 5.82 22.57
N ILE A 156 16.98 5.22 21.50
CA ILE A 156 17.59 4.06 20.85
C ILE A 156 17.77 4.34 19.36
N ALA A 157 18.70 3.62 18.75
CA ALA A 157 18.87 3.59 17.31
C ALA A 157 18.54 2.18 16.80
N ILE A 158 17.74 2.11 15.74
CA ILE A 158 17.33 0.85 15.13
C ILE A 158 17.64 0.87 13.65
N LYS A 159 18.23 -0.21 13.14
CA LYS A 159 18.40 -0.43 11.70
C LYS A 159 17.27 -1.27 11.16
N ILE A 160 16.74 -0.89 9.99
CA ILE A 160 15.71 -1.60 9.21
C ILE A 160 16.24 -2.05 7.85
#